data_AF-A0A8J2ZAJ9-F1
#
_entry.id   AF-A0A8J2ZAJ9-F1
#
_cell.length_a   1.000
_cell.length_b   1.000
_cell.length_c   1.000
_cell.angle_alpha   90.00
_cell.angle_beta   90.00
_cell.angle_gamma   90.00
#
_symmetry.space_group_name_H-M   'P 1'
#
loop_
_entity.id
_entity.type
_entity.pdbx_description
1 polymer ?
#
loop_
_entity_poly.entity_id
_entity_poly.type
_entity_poly.pdbx_seq_one_letter_code
_entity_poly.pdbx_strand_id
1 'polypeptide(L)'
;MAASSSPPSETAPGGTPGRGTHRRPASGPGAALRETERRARAAFNDRRRSLAAGPPPDDAEVQRMVAEFHARGGEVTRCATVHLLPVHNGAGRDARRWTR
;
A
#
# COMPACT_ATOMS: atom_id res chain seq x y z
N MET A 1 -40.27 -30.55 29.88
CA MET A 1 -39.19 -31.46 29.43
C MET A 1 -38.17 -30.56 28.73
N ALA A 2 -37.18 -29.95 29.40
CA ALA A 2 -35.96 -30.53 29.98
C ALA A 2 -35.28 -31.49 28.96
N ALA A 3 -34.03 -31.36 28.54
CA ALA A 3 -32.91 -30.60 29.08
C ALA A 3 -31.86 -30.30 28.01
N SER A 4 -31.04 -29.30 28.32
CA SER A 4 -29.75 -28.98 27.73
C SER A 4 -28.81 -30.19 27.60
N SER A 5 -27.91 -30.17 26.63
CA SER A 5 -26.62 -30.86 26.73
C SER A 5 -25.57 -30.11 25.92
N SER A 6 -24.60 -29.53 26.62
CA SER A 6 -23.26 -29.19 26.13
C SER A 6 -22.24 -29.93 27.03
N PRO A 7 -20.94 -29.84 26.75
CA PRO A 7 -20.08 -30.78 26.01
C PRO A 7 -19.18 -31.62 26.96
N PRO A 8 -18.20 -32.36 26.41
CA PRO A 8 -16.80 -32.15 26.84
C PRO A 8 -15.89 -31.96 25.61
N SER A 9 -15.04 -30.93 25.55
CA SER A 9 -13.71 -30.85 26.18
C SER A 9 -12.78 -31.97 25.77
N GLU A 10 -12.00 -31.75 24.71
CA GLU A 10 -10.68 -32.33 24.59
C GLU A 10 -9.68 -31.27 24.11
N THR A 11 -8.93 -30.77 25.09
CA THR A 11 -7.70 -30.02 24.96
C THR A 11 -6.62 -30.98 24.48
N ALA A 12 -6.01 -30.72 23.32
CA ALA A 12 -4.68 -31.22 23.04
C ALA A 12 -3.82 -30.11 22.40
N PRO A 13 -2.66 -29.81 22.98
CA PRO A 13 -1.83 -28.67 22.63
C PRO A 13 -0.94 -29.04 21.45
N GLY A 14 -1.09 -28.33 20.34
CA GLY A 14 -0.22 -28.44 19.17
C GLY A 14 0.33 -27.09 18.75
N GLY A 15 0.61 -26.22 19.73
CA GLY A 15 1.35 -24.97 19.51
C GLY A 15 2.74 -25.32 19.02
N THR A 16 2.89 -25.49 17.70
CA THR A 16 4.18 -25.28 17.08
C THR A 16 4.31 -23.76 17.05
N PRO A 17 5.23 -23.11 17.79
CA PRO A 17 5.62 -21.78 17.40
C PRO A 17 6.16 -21.96 15.99
N GLY A 18 5.37 -21.53 15.00
CA GLY A 18 5.85 -21.28 13.66
C GLY A 18 7.06 -20.40 13.88
N ARG A 19 8.25 -21.01 13.80
CA ARG A 19 9.53 -20.36 13.89
C ARG A 19 9.50 -19.44 12.69
N GLY A 20 8.99 -18.23 12.92
CA GLY A 20 9.10 -17.12 12.02
C GLY A 20 10.58 -16.98 11.82
N THR A 21 11.10 -17.64 10.79
CA THR A 21 12.37 -17.29 10.23
C THR A 21 12.12 -15.87 9.78
N HIS A 22 12.46 -14.91 10.65
CA HIS A 22 12.79 -13.57 10.24
C HIS A 22 13.88 -13.79 9.20
N ARG A 23 13.45 -13.93 7.94
CA ARG A 23 14.33 -14.18 6.80
C ARG A 23 15.09 -12.88 6.68
N ARG A 24 16.23 -12.83 7.39
CA ARG A 24 17.15 -11.71 7.36
C ARG A 24 17.34 -11.40 5.88
N PRO A 25 16.96 -10.20 5.39
CA PRO A 25 17.11 -9.89 3.99
C PRO A 25 18.58 -10.16 3.67
N ALA A 26 18.82 -11.06 2.72
CA ALA A 26 20.16 -11.49 2.38
C ALA A 26 21.00 -10.22 2.13
N SER A 27 21.89 -9.89 3.05
CA SER A 27 22.58 -8.61 3.04
C SER A 27 23.84 -8.86 2.22
N GLY A 28 23.79 -8.50 0.94
CA GLY A 28 24.91 -8.70 0.02
C GLY A 28 24.66 -8.08 -1.35
N PRO A 29 25.69 -7.86 -2.17
CA PRO A 29 25.59 -7.19 -3.47
C PRO A 29 24.53 -7.81 -4.40
N GLY A 30 24.39 -9.14 -4.39
CA GLY A 30 23.36 -9.83 -5.17
C GLY A 30 21.92 -9.57 -4.72
N ALA A 31 21.69 -9.16 -3.47
CA ALA A 31 20.36 -8.75 -3.03
C ALA A 31 20.01 -7.32 -3.43
N ALA A 32 20.99 -6.41 -3.46
CA ALA A 32 20.81 -5.06 -3.98
C ALA A 32 20.50 -5.06 -5.49
N LEU A 33 21.14 -5.95 -6.25
CA LEU A 33 20.82 -6.15 -7.67
C LEU A 33 19.40 -6.70 -7.86
N ARG A 34 19.02 -7.74 -7.13
CA ARG A 34 17.64 -8.28 -7.18
C ARG A 34 16.58 -7.26 -6.78
N GLU A 35 16.88 -6.41 -5.80
CA GLU A 35 16.01 -5.28 -5.40
C GLU A 35 15.85 -4.28 -6.56
N THR A 36 16.96 -3.90 -7.19
CA THR A 36 16.97 -2.98 -8.33
C THR A 36 16.17 -3.53 -9.50
N GLU A 37 16.39 -4.80 -9.86
CA GLU A 37 15.63 -5.49 -10.91
C GLU A 37 14.14 -5.54 -10.60
N ARG A 38 13.77 -5.83 -9.35
CA ARG A 38 12.36 -5.85 -8.92
C ARG A 38 11.72 -4.47 -9.09
N ARG A 39 12.41 -3.40 -8.67
CA ARG A 39 11.92 -2.02 -8.82
C ARG A 39 11.79 -1.62 -10.29
N ALA A 40 12.77 -1.98 -11.12
CA ALA A 40 12.73 -1.71 -12.56
C ALA A 40 11.52 -2.39 -13.23
N ARG A 41 11.27 -3.66 -12.89
CA ARG A 41 10.09 -4.40 -13.37
C ARG A 41 8.78 -3.77 -12.88
N ALA A 42 8.71 -3.37 -11.62
CA ALA A 42 7.54 -2.69 -11.07
C ALA A 42 7.26 -1.37 -11.82
N ALA A 43 8.27 -0.52 -11.99
CA ALA A 43 8.14 0.75 -12.71
C ALA A 43 7.72 0.56 -14.18
N PHE A 44 8.24 -0.48 -14.85
CA PHE A 44 7.83 -0.80 -16.22
C PHE A 44 6.36 -1.23 -16.29
N ASN A 45 5.93 -2.10 -15.37
CA ASN A 45 4.54 -2.54 -15.30
C ASN A 45 3.60 -1.39 -14.95
N ASP A 46 3.99 -0.51 -14.03
CA ASP A 46 3.24 0.70 -13.69
C ASP A 46 3.06 1.59 -14.91
N ARG A 47 4.14 1.88 -15.64
CA ARG A 47 4.07 2.67 -16.87
C ARG A 47 3.15 2.04 -17.91
N ARG A 48 3.24 0.73 -18.13
CA ARG A 48 2.35 0.03 -19.07
C ARG A 48 0.89 0.14 -18.67
N ARG A 49 0.59 -0.02 -17.37
CA ARG A 49 -0.77 0.12 -16.84
C ARG A 49 -1.29 1.55 -16.99
N SER A 50 -0.48 2.56 -16.68
CA SER A 50 -0.86 3.96 -16.86
C SER A 50 -1.15 4.30 -18.32
N LEU A 51 -0.34 3.83 -19.27
CA LEU A 51 -0.60 4.04 -20.70
C LEU A 51 -1.87 3.32 -21.17
N ALA A 52 -2.16 2.14 -20.63
CA ALA A 52 -3.39 1.41 -20.95
C ALA A 52 -4.65 2.06 -20.34
N ALA A 53 -4.52 2.83 -19.27
CA ALA A 53 -5.63 3.55 -18.63
C ALA A 53 -6.11 4.77 -19.43
N GLY A 54 -5.35 5.19 -20.46
CA GLY A 54 -5.68 6.33 -21.29
C GLY A 54 -4.99 7.62 -20.86
N PRO A 55 -5.36 8.76 -21.46
CA PRO A 55 -4.80 10.05 -21.10
C PRO A 55 -5.15 10.41 -19.65
N PRO A 56 -4.34 11.25 -18.99
CA PRO A 56 -4.71 11.82 -17.70
C PRO A 56 -6.00 12.64 -17.84
N PRO A 57 -6.87 12.62 -16.81
CA PRO A 57 -8.09 13.42 -16.82
C PRO A 57 -7.77 14.91 -16.87
N ASP A 58 -8.60 15.67 -17.56
CA ASP A 58 -8.48 17.13 -17.57
C ASP A 58 -8.98 17.76 -16.25
N ASP A 59 -8.75 19.06 -16.08
CA ASP A 59 -9.14 19.77 -14.85
C ASP A 59 -10.64 19.70 -14.58
N ALA A 60 -11.49 19.76 -15.62
CA ALA A 60 -12.94 19.71 -15.47
C ALA A 60 -13.41 18.33 -15.01
N GLU A 61 -12.81 17.27 -15.54
CA GLU A 61 -13.05 15.90 -15.12
C GLU A 61 -12.60 15.66 -13.68
N VAL A 62 -11.42 16.18 -13.30
CA VAL A 62 -10.93 16.11 -11.93
C VAL A 62 -11.91 16.78 -10.96
N GLN A 63 -12.38 18.00 -11.28
CA GLN A 63 -13.37 18.70 -10.44
C GLN A 63 -14.67 17.90 -10.30
N ARG A 64 -15.16 17.29 -11.40
CA ARG A 64 -16.36 16.43 -11.36
C ARG A 64 -16.17 15.23 -10.44
N MET A 65 -15.03 14.53 -10.54
CA MET A 65 -14.73 13.37 -9.69
C MET A 65 -14.63 13.74 -8.20
N VAL A 66 -14.01 14.88 -7.89
CA VAL A 66 -13.90 15.39 -6.51
C VAL A 66 -15.28 15.77 -5.96
N ALA A 67 -16.11 16.43 -6.76
CA ALA A 67 -17.48 16.77 -6.37
C ALA A 67 -18.31 15.50 -6.08
N GLU A 68 -18.19 14.47 -6.92
CA GLU A 68 -18.87 13.19 -6.70
C GLU A 68 -18.39 12.47 -5.44
N PHE A 69 -17.08 12.49 -5.17
CA PHE A 69 -16.51 11.95 -3.93
C PHE A 69 -17.15 12.59 -2.69
N HIS A 70 -17.26 13.92 -2.67
CA HIS A 70 -17.91 14.64 -1.57
C HIS A 70 -19.42 14.38 -1.51
N ALA A 71 -20.11 14.28 -2.64
CA ALA A 71 -21.54 13.97 -2.69
C ALA A 71 -21.86 12.58 -2.10
N ARG A 72 -20.90 11.64 -2.16
CA ARG A 72 -21.00 10.31 -1.54
C ARG A 72 -20.62 10.31 -0.04
N GLY A 73 -20.38 11.48 0.55
CA GLY A 73 -19.96 11.63 1.95
C GLY A 73 -18.46 11.42 2.17
N GLY A 74 -17.64 11.48 1.11
CA GLY A 74 -16.21 11.39 1.21
C GLY A 74 -15.61 12.57 1.98
N GLU A 75 -14.82 12.26 3.01
CA GLU A 75 -14.10 13.24 3.82
C GLU A 75 -12.62 13.28 3.43
N VAL A 76 -12.06 14.48 3.31
CA VAL A 76 -10.62 14.67 3.06
C VAL A 76 -9.97 15.08 4.37
N THR A 77 -9.22 14.16 4.97
CA THR A 77 -8.39 14.49 6.13
C THR A 77 -7.02 14.97 5.66
N ARG A 78 -6.63 16.17 6.10
CA ARG A 78 -5.24 16.61 5.96
C ARG A 78 -4.42 16.03 7.10
N CYS A 79 -3.35 15.32 6.76
CA CYS A 79 -2.37 14.91 7.77
C CYS A 79 -1.89 16.15 8.52
N ALA A 80 -1.80 16.05 9.85
CA ALA A 80 -1.16 17.09 10.66
C ALA A 80 0.26 17.33 10.14
N THR A 81 0.72 18.59 10.19
CA THR A 81 2.11 18.92 9.84
C THR A 81 3.03 18.24 10.84
N VAL A 82 3.59 17.09 10.47
CA VAL A 82 4.57 16.39 11.30
C VAL A 82 5.94 17.03 11.04
N HIS A 83 6.49 17.73 12.03
CA HIS A 83 7.85 18.27 12.00
C HIS A 83 8.92 17.18 12.24
N LEU A 84 8.75 15.96 11.71
CA LEU A 84 9.72 14.87 11.88
C LEU A 84 10.51 14.67 10.59
N LEU A 85 11.69 15.31 10.55
CA LEU A 85 12.73 15.11 9.53
C LEU A 85 12.23 15.40 8.09
N PRO A 86 13.13 15.48 7.09
CA PRO A 86 12.71 15.61 5.70
C PRO A 86 11.98 14.33 5.26
N VAL A 87 10.67 14.27 5.45
CA VAL A 87 9.85 13.22 4.84
C VAL A 87 9.74 13.57 3.36
N HIS A 88 10.47 12.86 2.51
CA HIS A 88 10.36 12.97 1.07
C HIS A 88 9.03 12.38 0.57
N ASN A 89 7.91 13.04 0.91
CA ASN A 89 6.55 12.70 0.46
C ASN A 89 6.32 13.13 -1.00
N GLY A 90 7.25 12.81 -1.91
CA GLY A 90 7.17 13.21 -3.31
C GLY A 90 7.32 14.71 -3.58
N ALA A 91 7.13 15.58 -2.58
CA ALA A 91 7.27 17.04 -2.66
C ALA A 91 8.71 17.55 -2.88
N GLY A 92 9.68 16.64 -3.04
CA GLY A 92 11.08 16.96 -3.34
C GLY A 92 11.35 17.15 -4.83
N ARG A 93 12.61 16.92 -5.24
CA ARG A 93 13.11 17.07 -6.63
C ARG A 93 12.18 16.49 -7.70
N ASP A 94 11.44 15.42 -7.37
CA ASP A 94 10.58 14.70 -8.29
C ASP A 94 9.18 15.33 -8.48
N ALA A 95 8.68 16.15 -7.55
CA ALA A 95 7.39 16.84 -7.70
C ALA A 95 7.38 17.76 -8.93
N ARG A 96 8.50 18.43 -9.21
CA ARG A 96 8.64 19.32 -10.39
C ARG A 96 8.52 18.59 -11.73
N ARG A 97 8.65 17.26 -11.74
CA ARG A 97 8.50 16.44 -12.95
C ARG A 97 7.03 16.12 -13.26
N TRP A 98 6.14 16.26 -12.28
CA TRP A 98 4.72 15.90 -12.42
C TRP A 98 3.81 17.08 -12.73
N THR A 99 4.29 18.32 -12.56
CA THR A 99 3.52 19.56 -12.79
C THR A 99 3.88 20.25 -14.11
N ARG A 100 4.42 19.52 -15.11
CA ARG A 100 4.72 20.05 -16.45
C ARG A 100 3.82 19.40 -17.49
#